data_AF-A0A090Q8W2-F1
#
_entry.id   AF-A0A090Q8W2-F1
#
_cell.length_a   1.000
_cell.length_b   1.000
_cell.length_c   1.000
_cell.angle_alpha   90.00
_cell.angle_beta   90.00
_cell.angle_gamma   90.00
#
_symmetry.space_group_name_H-M   'P 1'
#
loop_
_entity.id
_entity.type
_entity.pdbx_description
1 polymer ?
#
loop_
_entity_poly.entity_id
_entity_poly.type
_entity_poly.pdbx_seq_one_letter_code
_entity_poly.pdbx_strand_id
1 'polypeptide(L)'
;MQPNFKSAGQLISNINYYQSLVEQEDFEKLSQELNTSEDKTSKITSLSIRPEFNDTELLEEYDQLARKSDTMALENFTFEGFKAAKRDQDYQYQLIEVASKDRTVLENLIDDVIRVKENSIIKSEQQALKETADFDLKSMSYQLIELDSLIAAYQTAIKSSDVQGGNGTNLYLGDQKPSEALKNLFDQKRNILYQMSSVRQDKYSYSSTINVVSQYIKKGVIEKKHYRLKGAFIGLGFGLLIALFPLVWRFLKNYEKQNA
;
A
#
# COMPACT_ATOMS: atom_id res chain seq x y z
N MET A 1 -1.37 2.00 -2.58
CA MET A 1 0.01 2.39 -2.26
C MET A 1 0.52 1.54 -1.12
N GLN A 2 1.83 1.41 -0.96
CA GLN A 2 2.47 0.62 0.10
C GLN A 2 3.44 1.51 0.88
N PRO A 3 3.08 1.97 2.08
CA PRO A 3 3.98 2.72 2.96
C PRO A 3 5.09 1.83 3.52
N ASN A 4 6.32 2.33 3.54
CA ASN A 4 7.47 1.67 4.17
C ASN A 4 7.85 2.34 5.49
N PHE A 5 8.77 1.76 6.26
CA PHE A 5 9.39 2.41 7.43
C PHE A 5 8.39 2.92 8.48
N LYS A 6 7.27 2.21 8.62
CA LYS A 6 6.15 2.59 9.51
C LYS A 6 5.60 4.00 9.24
N SER A 7 5.73 4.49 8.00
CA SER A 7 5.29 5.83 7.58
C SER A 7 3.77 5.93 7.36
N ALA A 8 3.04 4.81 7.39
CA ALA A 8 1.59 4.78 7.16
C ALA A 8 0.83 5.76 8.08
N GLY A 9 1.18 5.82 9.37
CA GLY A 9 0.53 6.74 10.32
C GLY A 9 0.75 8.22 9.97
N GLN A 10 1.94 8.58 9.51
CA GLN A 10 2.23 9.95 9.05
C GLN A 10 1.50 10.26 7.75
N LEU A 11 1.45 9.32 6.80
CA LEU A 11 0.69 9.47 5.57
C LEU A 11 -0.80 9.67 5.85
N ILE A 12 -1.39 8.83 6.72
CA ILE A 12 -2.79 8.97 7.14
C ILE A 12 -3.04 10.35 7.75
N SER A 13 -2.15 10.78 8.64
CA SER A 13 -2.27 12.10 9.28
C SER A 13 -2.20 13.25 8.27
N ASN A 14 -1.28 13.18 7.30
CA ASN A 14 -1.14 14.17 6.24
C ASN A 14 -2.41 14.25 5.38
N ILE A 15 -2.94 13.12 4.91
CA ILE A 15 -4.15 13.09 4.07
C ILE A 15 -5.36 13.64 4.84
N ASN A 16 -5.52 13.26 6.10
CA ASN A 16 -6.60 13.77 6.95
C ASN A 16 -6.47 15.29 7.19
N TYR A 17 -5.25 15.78 7.39
CA TYR A 17 -4.99 17.21 7.50
C TYR A 17 -5.33 17.94 6.19
N TYR A 18 -4.91 17.43 5.03
CA TYR A 18 -5.25 18.02 3.74
C TYR A 18 -6.75 18.05 3.49
N GLN A 19 -7.46 16.97 3.83
CA GLN A 19 -8.92 16.93 3.75
C GLN A 19 -9.55 18.00 4.66
N SER A 20 -9.03 18.20 5.87
CA SER A 20 -9.53 19.25 6.76
C SER A 20 -9.33 20.67 6.20
N LEU A 21 -8.23 20.92 5.47
CA LEU A 21 -7.99 22.19 4.80
C LEU A 21 -8.97 22.41 3.64
N VAL A 22 -9.29 21.35 2.88
CA VAL A 22 -10.33 21.41 1.83
C VAL A 22 -11.70 21.73 2.42
N GLU A 23 -12.07 21.12 3.54
CA GLU A 23 -13.35 21.39 4.23
C GLU A 23 -13.44 22.81 4.81
N GLN A 24 -12.30 23.38 5.20
CA GLN A 24 -12.20 24.76 5.70
C GLN A 24 -12.05 25.80 4.59
N GLU A 25 -11.97 25.37 3.32
CA GLU A 25 -11.66 26.22 2.16
C GLU A 25 -10.31 26.98 2.29
N ASP A 26 -9.37 26.46 3.10
CA ASP A 26 -8.04 27.03 3.33
C ASP A 26 -7.05 26.55 2.24
N PHE A 27 -7.32 26.99 1.01
CA PHE A 27 -6.57 26.58 -0.18
C PHE A 27 -5.16 27.18 -0.24
N GLU A 28 -4.94 28.31 0.44
CA GLU A 28 -3.62 28.92 0.60
C GLU A 28 -2.69 27.97 1.35
N LYS A 29 -3.05 27.52 2.57
CA LYS A 29 -2.22 26.56 3.31
C LYS A 29 -2.09 25.23 2.59
N LEU A 30 -3.17 24.73 1.98
CA LEU A 30 -3.11 23.48 1.22
C LEU A 30 -2.12 23.57 0.05
N SER A 31 -2.02 24.73 -0.59
CA SER A 31 -1.07 24.99 -1.68
C SER A 31 0.38 24.97 -1.19
N GLN A 32 0.64 25.50 0.01
CA GLN A 32 1.96 25.49 0.64
C GLN A 32 2.39 24.07 1.01
N GLU A 33 1.51 23.29 1.64
CA GLU A 33 1.81 21.90 2.04
C GLU A 33 2.08 20.98 0.85
N LEU A 34 1.31 21.15 -0.22
CA LEU A 34 1.42 20.37 -1.45
C LEU A 34 2.40 20.96 -2.46
N ASN A 35 3.11 22.06 -2.14
CA ASN A 35 4.03 22.74 -3.06
C ASN A 35 3.41 23.01 -4.46
N THR A 36 2.16 23.44 -4.50
CA THR A 36 1.41 23.68 -5.74
C THR A 36 0.72 25.04 -5.70
N SER A 37 0.00 25.42 -6.77
CA SER A 37 -0.69 26.72 -6.79
C SER A 37 -2.07 26.64 -6.13
N GLU A 38 -2.50 27.76 -5.56
CA GLU A 38 -3.86 27.90 -5.00
C GLU A 38 -4.96 27.65 -6.06
N ASP A 39 -4.74 28.04 -7.32
CA ASP A 39 -5.64 27.73 -8.44
C ASP A 39 -5.84 26.20 -8.60
N LYS A 40 -4.79 25.41 -8.37
CA LYS A 40 -4.88 23.95 -8.45
C LYS A 40 -5.54 23.36 -7.21
N THR A 41 -5.17 23.84 -6.01
CA THR A 41 -5.73 23.29 -4.76
C THR A 41 -7.21 23.63 -4.59
N SER A 42 -7.66 24.82 -5.02
CA SER A 42 -9.07 25.24 -4.99
C SER A 42 -10.00 24.37 -5.87
N LYS A 43 -9.43 23.60 -6.80
CA LYS A 43 -10.16 22.64 -7.63
C LYS A 43 -10.32 21.29 -6.94
N ILE A 44 -9.51 20.98 -5.92
CA ILE A 44 -9.63 19.76 -5.13
C ILE A 44 -10.93 19.80 -4.33
N THR A 45 -11.67 18.70 -4.35
CA THR A 45 -12.98 18.58 -3.69
C THR A 45 -12.93 17.62 -2.50
N SER A 46 -12.09 16.58 -2.55
CA SER A 46 -11.88 15.69 -1.41
C SER A 46 -10.55 14.94 -1.53
N LEU A 47 -9.99 14.58 -0.38
CA LEU A 47 -8.93 13.61 -0.20
C LEU A 47 -9.38 12.60 0.85
N SER A 48 -9.07 11.33 0.63
CA SER A 48 -9.30 10.29 1.63
C SER A 48 -8.25 9.21 1.52
N ILE A 49 -8.03 8.52 2.63
CA ILE A 49 -7.15 7.37 2.73
C ILE A 49 -7.88 6.29 3.51
N ARG A 50 -7.81 5.05 3.03
CA ARG A 50 -8.32 3.89 3.75
C ARG A 50 -7.42 2.68 3.54
N PRO A 51 -7.38 1.74 4.49
CA PRO A 51 -6.79 0.44 4.26
C PRO A 51 -7.41 -0.25 3.03
N GLU A 52 -6.58 -0.89 2.24
CA GLU A 52 -6.99 -1.79 1.16
C GLU A 52 -6.42 -3.17 1.51
N PHE A 53 -7.27 -4.19 1.61
CA PHE A 53 -6.85 -5.53 1.96
C PHE A 53 -7.81 -6.57 1.41
N ASN A 54 -7.34 -7.80 1.30
CA ASN A 54 -8.17 -8.96 1.08
C ASN A 54 -7.97 -10.01 2.19
N ASP A 55 -8.94 -10.91 2.34
CA ASP A 55 -8.91 -11.91 3.42
C ASP A 55 -7.73 -12.88 3.30
N THR A 56 -7.23 -13.15 2.09
CA THR A 56 -6.08 -14.03 1.86
C THR A 56 -4.80 -13.43 2.42
N GLU A 57 -4.53 -12.14 2.14
CA GLU A 57 -3.39 -11.40 2.69
C GLU A 57 -3.44 -11.37 4.22
N LEU A 58 -4.60 -11.09 4.79
CA LEU A 58 -4.78 -11.09 6.24
C LEU A 58 -4.56 -12.47 6.85
N LEU A 59 -4.96 -13.54 6.17
CA LEU A 59 -4.75 -14.90 6.63
C LEU A 59 -3.26 -15.27 6.62
N GLU A 60 -2.51 -14.83 5.60
CA GLU A 60 -1.06 -15.01 5.55
C GLU A 60 -0.35 -14.26 6.69
N GLU A 61 -0.73 -13.01 6.95
CA GLU A 61 -0.20 -12.25 8.09
C GLU A 61 -0.51 -12.95 9.43
N TYR A 62 -1.71 -13.47 9.58
CA TYR A 62 -2.11 -14.22 10.77
C TYR A 62 -1.33 -15.54 10.91
N ASP A 63 -1.12 -16.30 9.83
CA ASP A 63 -0.28 -17.51 9.84
C ASP A 63 1.16 -17.19 10.25
N GLN A 64 1.72 -16.08 9.76
CA GLN A 64 3.05 -15.63 10.15
C GLN A 64 3.12 -15.23 11.62
N LEU A 65 2.12 -14.50 12.13
CA LEU A 65 2.01 -14.18 13.55
C LEU A 65 1.93 -15.47 14.37
N ALA A 66 1.12 -16.43 13.92
CA ALA A 66 0.92 -17.70 14.60
C ALA A 66 2.21 -18.52 14.68
N ARG A 67 3.00 -18.57 13.60
CA ARG A 67 4.30 -19.26 13.58
C ARG A 67 5.37 -18.61 14.47
N LYS A 68 5.28 -17.30 14.69
CA LYS A 68 6.21 -16.53 15.51
C LYS A 68 5.82 -16.50 16.99
N SER A 69 4.58 -16.85 17.32
CA SER A 69 4.04 -16.82 18.67
C SER A 69 4.11 -18.20 19.30
N ASP A 70 4.38 -18.26 20.61
CA ASP A 70 4.21 -19.50 21.37
C ASP A 70 2.74 -19.92 21.28
N THR A 71 2.48 -21.17 20.90
CA THR A 71 1.14 -21.70 20.59
C THR A 71 0.09 -21.50 21.70
N MET A 72 0.52 -21.35 22.96
CA MET A 72 -0.35 -21.04 24.10
C MET A 72 -0.94 -19.62 24.06
N ALA A 73 -0.29 -18.66 23.39
CA ALA A 73 -0.80 -17.29 23.25
C ALA A 73 -1.92 -17.17 22.19
N LEU A 74 -2.01 -18.15 21.28
CA LEU A 74 -2.96 -18.16 20.17
C LEU A 74 -4.28 -18.86 20.50
N GLU A 75 -4.36 -19.67 21.58
CA GLU A 75 -5.60 -20.33 21.99
C GLU A 75 -6.77 -19.35 22.13
N ASN A 76 -6.48 -18.09 22.50
CA ASN A 76 -7.48 -17.05 22.69
C ASN A 76 -7.46 -15.95 21.61
N PHE A 77 -6.57 -16.03 20.63
CA PHE A 77 -6.42 -14.98 19.62
C PHE A 77 -6.88 -15.48 18.25
N THR A 78 -8.19 -15.38 18.01
CA THR A 78 -8.81 -15.82 16.75
C THR A 78 -8.43 -14.91 15.58
N PHE A 79 -8.60 -15.40 14.35
CA PHE A 79 -8.44 -14.58 13.14
C PHE A 79 -9.33 -13.33 13.15
N GLU A 80 -10.57 -13.44 13.65
CA GLU A 80 -11.45 -12.28 13.80
C GLU A 80 -10.95 -11.28 14.86
N GLY A 81 -10.38 -11.79 15.97
CA GLY A 81 -9.72 -10.95 16.97
C GLY A 81 -8.50 -10.22 16.42
N PHE A 82 -7.71 -10.89 15.57
CA PHE A 82 -6.60 -10.28 14.83
C PHE A 82 -7.08 -9.14 13.93
N LYS A 83 -8.09 -9.38 13.09
CA LYS A 83 -8.67 -8.34 12.22
C LYS A 83 -9.19 -7.15 13.02
N ALA A 84 -9.89 -7.40 14.12
CA ALA A 84 -10.43 -6.35 14.98
C ALA A 84 -9.35 -5.54 15.72
N ALA A 85 -8.19 -6.14 15.98
CA ALA A 85 -7.08 -5.47 16.66
C ALA A 85 -6.17 -4.65 15.72
N LYS A 86 -6.20 -4.91 14.41
CA LYS A 86 -5.41 -4.15 13.43
C LYS A 86 -5.87 -2.69 13.38
N ARG A 87 -4.92 -1.77 13.47
CA ARG A 87 -5.15 -0.34 13.24
C ARG A 87 -5.04 -0.06 11.73
N ASP A 88 -5.66 1.03 11.26
CA ASP A 88 -5.61 1.40 9.83
C ASP A 88 -4.19 1.49 9.27
N GLN A 89 -3.24 1.98 10.08
CA GLN A 89 -1.83 2.08 9.70
C GLN A 89 -1.07 0.75 9.65
N ASP A 90 -1.64 -0.33 10.21
CA ASP A 90 -1.01 -1.66 10.28
C ASP A 90 -1.29 -2.48 9.01
N TYR A 91 -2.11 -1.98 8.08
CA TYR A 91 -2.38 -2.64 6.81
C TYR A 91 -1.29 -2.30 5.79
N GLN A 92 -0.82 -3.33 5.09
CA GLN A 92 0.24 -3.24 4.09
C GLN A 92 -0.08 -2.26 2.96
N TYR A 93 -1.33 -2.25 2.50
CA TYR A 93 -1.78 -1.39 1.41
C TYR A 93 -2.79 -0.36 1.88
N GLN A 94 -2.64 0.83 1.32
CA GLN A 94 -3.52 1.98 1.55
C GLN A 94 -4.03 2.50 0.21
N LEU A 95 -5.34 2.69 0.10
CA LEU A 95 -5.98 3.35 -1.02
C LEU A 95 -6.14 4.83 -0.71
N ILE A 96 -5.56 5.69 -1.56
CA ILE A 96 -5.74 7.13 -1.51
C ILE A 96 -6.66 7.53 -2.67
N GLU A 97 -7.72 8.26 -2.35
CA GLU A 97 -8.66 8.79 -3.34
C GLU A 97 -8.62 10.32 -3.28
N VAL A 98 -8.35 10.97 -4.42
CA VAL A 98 -8.36 12.42 -4.58
C VAL A 98 -9.39 12.79 -5.65
N ALA A 99 -10.33 13.66 -5.30
CA ALA A 99 -11.34 14.18 -6.21
C ALA A 99 -11.06 15.65 -6.53
N SER A 100 -11.28 16.05 -7.78
CA SER A 100 -11.11 17.42 -8.25
C SER A 100 -12.16 17.78 -9.29
N LYS A 101 -12.52 19.07 -9.38
CA LYS A 101 -13.35 19.65 -10.44
C LYS A 101 -12.64 19.66 -11.79
N ASP A 102 -11.31 19.60 -11.78
CA ASP A 102 -10.45 19.66 -12.96
C ASP A 102 -9.51 18.45 -12.98
N ARG A 103 -9.56 17.69 -14.08
CA ARG A 103 -8.73 16.49 -14.27
C ARG A 103 -7.25 16.81 -14.34
N THR A 104 -6.88 17.96 -14.92
CA THR A 104 -5.47 18.32 -15.15
C THR A 104 -4.70 18.50 -13.84
N VAL A 105 -5.43 18.82 -12.76
CA VAL A 105 -4.87 18.91 -11.40
C VAL A 105 -4.42 17.53 -10.91
N LEU A 106 -5.16 16.45 -11.22
CA LEU A 106 -4.88 15.11 -10.70
C LEU A 106 -3.63 14.46 -11.31
N GLU A 107 -3.24 14.85 -12.52
CA GLU A 107 -2.12 14.22 -13.25
C GLU A 107 -0.77 14.45 -12.55
N ASN A 108 -0.60 15.56 -11.83
CA ASN A 108 0.68 15.92 -11.19
C ASN A 108 0.59 16.06 -9.66
N LEU A 109 -0.60 15.90 -9.07
CA LEU A 109 -0.84 16.16 -7.65
C LEU A 109 -0.48 14.96 -6.76
N ILE A 110 -0.51 13.74 -7.31
CA ILE A 110 -0.39 12.51 -6.53
C ILE A 110 0.97 12.42 -5.81
N ASP A 111 2.06 12.77 -6.49
CA ASP A 111 3.41 12.74 -5.91
C ASP A 111 3.55 13.69 -4.71
N ASP A 112 2.91 14.85 -4.77
CA ASP A 112 2.90 15.83 -3.68
C ASP A 112 2.01 15.38 -2.52
N VAL A 113 0.84 14.79 -2.82
CA VAL A 113 -0.13 14.32 -1.82
C VAL A 113 0.44 13.18 -0.98
N ILE A 114 1.26 12.31 -1.58
CA ILE A 114 1.78 11.12 -0.91
C ILE A 114 3.13 11.36 -0.25
N ARG A 115 3.66 12.58 -0.38
CA ARG A 115 4.97 12.94 0.16
C ARG A 115 4.93 12.88 1.68
N VAL A 116 5.78 12.01 2.22
CA VAL A 116 6.02 11.93 3.66
C VAL A 116 7.39 12.53 3.96
N LYS A 117 7.44 13.47 4.90
CA LYS A 117 8.70 14.09 5.33
C LYS A 117 9.56 13.05 6.02
N GLU A 118 10.70 12.75 5.42
CA GLU A 118 11.68 11.82 5.97
C GLU A 118 12.33 12.38 7.24
N ASN A 119 12.18 11.66 8.34
CA ASN A 119 12.91 11.92 9.58
C ASN A 119 14.23 11.12 9.63
N SER A 120 15.04 11.34 10.67
CA SER A 120 16.34 10.66 10.83
C SER A 120 16.19 9.14 10.90
N ILE A 121 15.12 8.63 11.52
CA ILE A 121 14.86 7.20 11.67
C ILE A 121 14.56 6.56 10.31
N ILE A 122 13.63 7.13 9.54
CA ILE A 122 13.30 6.65 8.19
C ILE A 122 14.54 6.58 7.31
N LYS A 123 15.39 7.61 7.34
CA LYS A 123 16.64 7.64 6.57
C LYS A 123 17.62 6.55 7.01
N SER A 124 17.77 6.37 8.33
CA SER A 124 18.65 5.32 8.86
C SER A 124 18.16 3.91 8.52
N GLU A 125 16.85 3.68 8.56
CA GLU A 125 16.24 2.39 8.24
C GLU A 125 16.36 2.09 6.73
N GLN A 126 16.08 3.08 5.87
CA GLN A 126 16.33 2.99 4.42
C GLN A 126 17.78 2.60 4.11
N GLN A 127 18.74 3.27 4.76
CA GLN A 127 20.15 3.03 4.54
C GLN A 127 20.55 1.62 5.01
N ALA A 128 20.15 1.24 6.23
CA ALA A 128 20.44 -0.08 6.78
C ALA A 128 19.90 -1.22 5.90
N LEU A 129 18.68 -1.10 5.39
CA LEU A 129 18.09 -2.11 4.52
C LEU A 129 18.79 -2.18 3.15
N LYS A 130 19.18 -1.04 2.58
CA LYS A 130 19.95 -1.02 1.32
C LYS A 130 21.34 -1.63 1.49
N GLU A 131 22.04 -1.28 2.56
CA GLU A 131 23.36 -1.84 2.89
C GLU A 131 23.29 -3.35 3.15
N THR A 132 22.25 -3.80 3.86
CA THR A 132 22.00 -5.23 4.09
C THR A 132 21.73 -5.96 2.77
N ALA A 133 20.87 -5.41 1.92
CA ALA A 133 20.60 -6.01 0.61
C ALA A 133 21.85 -6.07 -0.28
N ASP A 134 22.71 -5.05 -0.24
CA ASP A 134 23.99 -5.05 -0.97
C ASP A 134 24.96 -6.11 -0.44
N PHE A 135 25.03 -6.25 0.88
CA PHE A 135 25.82 -7.29 1.52
C PHE A 135 25.32 -8.70 1.12
N ASP A 136 24.01 -8.93 1.18
CA ASP A 136 23.39 -10.20 0.83
C ASP A 136 23.62 -10.56 -0.64
N LEU A 137 23.43 -9.61 -1.55
CA LEU A 137 23.69 -9.83 -2.98
C LEU A 137 25.16 -10.17 -3.26
N LYS A 138 26.08 -9.52 -2.55
CA LYS A 138 27.52 -9.83 -2.64
C LYS A 138 27.82 -11.24 -2.12
N SER A 139 27.26 -11.60 -0.96
CA SER A 139 27.40 -12.93 -0.36
C SER A 139 26.86 -14.03 -1.29
N MET A 140 25.65 -13.87 -1.82
CA MET A 140 25.04 -14.80 -2.78
C MET A 140 25.86 -14.91 -4.07
N SER A 141 26.45 -13.81 -4.55
CA SER A 141 27.32 -13.84 -5.73
C SER A 141 28.58 -14.67 -5.49
N TYR A 142 29.18 -14.60 -4.30
CA TYR A 142 30.29 -15.49 -3.94
C TYR A 142 29.88 -16.96 -3.87
N GLN A 143 28.73 -17.25 -3.25
CA GLN A 143 28.20 -18.62 -3.18
C GLN A 143 27.96 -19.22 -4.57
N LEU A 144 27.49 -18.42 -5.54
CA LEU A 144 27.33 -18.88 -6.93
C LEU A 144 28.66 -19.24 -7.59
N ILE A 145 29.72 -18.47 -7.35
CA ILE A 145 31.07 -18.76 -7.88
C ILE A 145 31.60 -20.07 -7.30
N GLU A 146 31.41 -20.29 -5.99
CA GLU A 146 31.81 -21.53 -5.33
C GLU A 146 31.02 -22.73 -5.84
N LEU A 147 29.69 -22.59 -5.98
CA LEU A 147 28.83 -23.63 -6.56
C LEU A 147 29.21 -23.95 -8.00
N ASP A 148 29.52 -22.96 -8.83
CA ASP A 148 29.95 -23.18 -10.21
C ASP A 148 31.28 -23.92 -10.28
N SER A 149 32.21 -23.60 -9.38
CA SER A 149 33.48 -24.31 -9.24
C SER A 149 33.26 -25.77 -8.80
N LEU A 150 32.35 -26.01 -7.85
CA LEU A 150 32.00 -27.34 -7.37
C LEU A 150 31.31 -28.18 -8.45
N ILE A 151 30.36 -27.59 -9.20
CA ILE A 151 29.70 -28.23 -10.34
C ILE A 151 30.73 -28.63 -11.39
N ALA A 152 31.67 -27.74 -11.73
CA ALA A 152 32.73 -28.02 -12.71
C ALA A 152 33.66 -29.16 -12.26
N ALA A 153 34.04 -29.19 -10.98
CA ALA A 153 34.82 -30.28 -10.40
C ALA A 153 34.06 -31.62 -10.48
N TYR A 154 32.76 -31.60 -10.16
CA TYR A 154 31.90 -32.79 -10.22
C TYR A 154 31.75 -33.32 -11.66
N GLN A 155 31.53 -32.44 -12.63
CA GLN A 155 31.47 -32.80 -14.04
C GLN A 155 32.80 -33.39 -14.54
N THR A 156 33.92 -32.86 -14.08
CA THR A 156 35.25 -33.38 -14.43
C THR A 156 35.47 -34.77 -13.85
N ALA A 157 35.08 -35.01 -12.59
CA ALA A 157 35.18 -36.31 -11.94
C ALA A 157 34.33 -37.39 -12.63
N ILE A 158 33.11 -37.06 -13.04
CA ILE A 158 32.25 -37.98 -13.81
C ILE A 158 32.88 -38.31 -15.17
N LYS A 159 33.38 -37.29 -15.89
CA LYS A 159 34.04 -37.50 -17.20
C LYS A 159 35.31 -38.35 -17.09
N SER A 160 36.11 -38.16 -16.05
CA SER A 160 37.35 -38.93 -15.87
C SER A 160 37.10 -40.39 -15.48
N SER A 161 35.99 -40.70 -14.78
CA SER A 161 35.60 -42.08 -14.51
C SER A 161 35.18 -42.88 -15.76
N ASP A 162 34.70 -42.22 -16.82
CA ASP A 162 34.31 -42.89 -18.07
C ASP A 162 35.50 -43.17 -19.02
N VAL A 163 36.65 -42.52 -18.83
CA VAL A 163 37.78 -42.55 -19.79
C VAL A 163 38.80 -43.68 -19.50
N GLN A 164 38.73 -44.36 -18.35
CA GLN A 164 39.58 -45.53 -18.08
C GLN A 164 38.82 -46.85 -18.23
N GLY A 165 39.02 -47.51 -19.37
CA GLY A 165 38.65 -48.91 -19.55
C GLY A 165 39.42 -49.81 -18.60
N GLY A 166 38.78 -50.27 -17.52
CA GLY A 166 39.32 -51.31 -16.65
C GLY A 166 38.68 -51.34 -15.26
N ASN A 167 37.88 -52.37 -14.98
CA ASN A 167 37.39 -52.78 -13.65
C ASN A 167 36.72 -51.70 -12.77
N GLY A 168 35.44 -51.47 -13.09
CA GLY A 168 34.32 -51.13 -12.21
C GLY A 168 34.62 -50.72 -10.77
N THR A 169 34.94 -49.45 -10.57
CA THR A 169 34.68 -48.79 -9.29
C THR A 169 33.56 -47.79 -9.52
N ASN A 170 32.36 -48.09 -9.03
CA ASN A 170 31.25 -47.14 -9.04
C ASN A 170 31.65 -45.94 -8.17
N LEU A 171 31.78 -44.76 -8.77
CA LEU A 171 32.10 -43.54 -8.03
C LEU A 171 30.86 -43.09 -7.25
N TYR A 172 30.76 -43.53 -6.00
CA TYR A 172 29.79 -43.02 -5.04
C TYR A 172 30.48 -41.96 -4.19
N LEU A 173 30.02 -40.70 -4.26
CA LEU A 173 30.41 -39.67 -3.29
C LEU A 173 29.46 -39.77 -2.09
N GLY A 174 29.82 -40.63 -1.13
CA GLY A 174 28.94 -40.99 -0.03
C GLY A 174 27.86 -41.97 -0.48
N ASP A 175 26.61 -41.76 -0.05
CA ASP A 175 25.48 -42.66 -0.31
C ASP A 175 24.65 -42.26 -1.57
N GLN A 176 25.01 -41.17 -2.25
CA GLN A 176 24.24 -40.61 -3.37
C GLN A 176 24.85 -40.94 -4.73
N LYS A 177 23.97 -41.15 -5.73
CA LYS A 177 24.40 -41.30 -7.12
C LYS A 177 24.92 -39.96 -7.66
N PRO A 178 25.97 -39.95 -8.50
CA PRO A 178 26.54 -38.71 -9.05
C PRO A 178 25.53 -37.78 -9.75
N SER A 179 24.50 -38.35 -10.39
CA SER A 179 23.42 -37.58 -11.03
C SER A 179 22.51 -36.85 -10.03
N GLU A 180 22.32 -37.42 -8.84
CA GLU A 180 21.49 -36.85 -7.77
C GLU A 180 22.21 -35.71 -7.06
N ALA A 181 23.51 -35.88 -6.79
CA ALA A 181 24.34 -34.81 -6.25
C ALA A 181 24.43 -33.62 -7.22
N LEU A 182 24.66 -33.87 -8.51
CA LEU A 182 24.71 -32.82 -9.52
C LEU A 182 23.36 -32.09 -9.64
N LYS A 183 22.25 -32.83 -9.61
CA LYS A 183 20.90 -32.24 -9.58
C LYS A 183 20.72 -31.33 -8.36
N ASN A 184 21.12 -31.79 -7.17
CA ASN A 184 21.03 -31.01 -5.94
C ASN A 184 21.83 -29.68 -6.04
N LEU A 185 23.05 -29.72 -6.59
CA LEU A 185 23.85 -28.51 -6.80
C LEU A 185 23.18 -27.51 -7.75
N PHE A 186 22.56 -27.98 -8.84
CA PHE A 186 21.79 -27.12 -9.75
C PHE A 186 20.52 -26.56 -9.09
N ASP A 187 19.84 -27.35 -8.27
CA ASP A 187 18.67 -26.91 -7.50
C ASP A 187 19.07 -25.82 -6.48
N GLN A 188 20.19 -25.99 -5.78
CA GLN A 188 20.76 -24.95 -4.89
C GLN A 188 21.11 -23.67 -5.66
N LYS A 189 21.77 -23.80 -6.81
CA LYS A 189 22.08 -22.65 -7.69
C LYS A 189 20.81 -21.90 -8.10
N ARG A 190 19.76 -22.62 -8.50
CA ARG A 190 18.46 -22.04 -8.86
C ARG A 190 17.83 -21.30 -7.67
N ASN A 191 17.89 -21.87 -6.47
CA ASN A 191 17.35 -21.26 -5.26
C ASN A 191 18.08 -19.94 -4.93
N ILE A 192 19.41 -19.91 -5.01
CA ILE A 192 20.18 -18.68 -4.79
C ILE A 192 19.82 -17.60 -5.82
N LEU A 193 19.71 -17.97 -7.10
CA LEU A 193 19.31 -17.02 -8.14
C LEU A 193 17.90 -16.44 -7.90
N TYR A 194 16.97 -17.26 -7.43
CA TYR A 194 15.63 -16.81 -7.04
C TYR A 194 15.68 -15.85 -5.85
N GLN A 195 16.43 -16.19 -4.80
CA GLN A 195 16.61 -15.33 -3.63
C GLN A 195 17.27 -13.99 -4.01
N MET A 196 18.30 -14.00 -4.86
CA MET A 196 18.92 -12.78 -5.38
C MET A 196 17.92 -11.89 -6.12
N SER A 197 17.00 -12.49 -6.88
CA SER A 197 15.94 -11.74 -7.55
C SER A 197 15.02 -11.05 -6.54
N SER A 198 14.62 -11.75 -5.48
CA SER A 198 13.81 -11.18 -4.39
C SER A 198 14.54 -10.03 -3.70
N VAL A 199 15.79 -10.24 -3.28
CA VAL A 199 16.59 -9.20 -2.58
C VAL A 199 16.78 -7.96 -3.46
N ARG A 200 16.95 -8.12 -4.78
CA ARG A 200 17.01 -6.98 -5.71
C ARG A 200 15.69 -6.20 -5.72
N GLN A 201 14.56 -6.90 -5.80
CA GLN A 201 13.25 -6.26 -5.80
C GLN A 201 13.01 -5.51 -4.49
N ASP A 202 13.33 -6.14 -3.35
CA ASP A 202 13.23 -5.52 -2.03
C ASP A 202 14.12 -4.28 -1.93
N LYS A 203 15.36 -4.36 -2.42
CA LYS A 203 16.28 -3.21 -2.45
C LYS A 203 15.68 -2.00 -3.18
N TYR A 204 15.03 -2.22 -4.32
CA TYR A 204 14.33 -1.14 -5.03
C TYR A 204 13.13 -0.63 -4.22
N SER A 205 12.39 -1.51 -3.53
CA SER A 205 11.28 -1.09 -2.68
C SER A 205 11.70 -0.16 -1.54
N TYR A 206 12.95 -0.27 -1.05
CA TYR A 206 13.50 0.58 0.00
C TYR A 206 13.93 1.97 -0.47
N SER A 207 13.86 2.28 -1.78
CA SER A 207 14.26 3.60 -2.29
C SER A 207 13.28 4.69 -1.93
N SER A 208 12.01 4.33 -1.68
CA SER A 208 10.92 5.28 -1.49
C SER A 208 10.25 5.06 -0.15
N THR A 209 9.91 6.14 0.55
CA THR A 209 9.14 6.05 1.79
C THR A 209 7.73 5.52 1.54
N ILE A 210 7.10 5.92 0.42
CA ILE A 210 5.82 5.40 -0.05
C ILE A 210 6.01 4.81 -1.45
N ASN A 211 5.65 3.54 -1.64
CA ASN A 211 5.67 2.88 -2.94
C ASN A 211 4.31 3.01 -3.64
N VAL A 212 4.31 3.54 -4.86
CA VAL A 212 3.11 3.60 -5.71
C VAL A 212 2.94 2.26 -6.42
N VAL A 213 2.10 1.39 -5.85
CA VAL A 213 1.78 0.07 -6.41
C VAL A 213 0.94 0.20 -7.69
N SER A 214 -0.02 1.12 -7.69
CA SER A 214 -0.93 1.34 -8.80
C SER A 214 -1.55 2.74 -8.72
N GLN A 215 -1.79 3.33 -9.89
CA GLN A 215 -2.36 4.67 -10.05
C GLN A 215 -3.30 4.68 -11.26
N TYR A 216 -4.52 5.19 -11.05
CA TYR A 216 -5.50 5.36 -12.12
C TYR A 216 -6.26 6.68 -11.95
N ILE A 217 -6.38 7.44 -13.04
CA ILE A 217 -7.23 8.63 -13.10
C ILE A 217 -8.55 8.21 -13.75
N LYS A 218 -9.56 7.89 -12.94
CA LYS A 218 -10.90 7.55 -13.44
C LYS A 218 -11.62 8.82 -13.91
N LYS A 219 -12.32 8.77 -15.05
CA LYS A 219 -13.31 9.79 -15.41
C LYS A 219 -14.39 9.80 -14.33
N GLY A 220 -14.65 10.98 -13.76
CA GLY A 220 -15.39 11.16 -12.52
C GLY A 220 -16.68 10.35 -12.43
N VAL A 221 -16.92 9.75 -11.26
CA VAL A 221 -18.27 9.39 -10.85
C VAL A 221 -18.94 10.72 -10.49
N ILE A 222 -20.10 11.01 -11.07
CA ILE A 222 -20.95 12.09 -10.55
C ILE A 222 -21.20 11.73 -9.09
N GLU A 223 -20.60 12.48 -8.16
CA GLU A 223 -20.94 12.39 -6.75
C GLU A 223 -22.46 12.52 -6.65
N LYS A 224 -23.14 11.44 -6.28
CA LYS A 224 -24.53 11.54 -5.84
C LYS A 224 -24.52 12.20 -4.47
N LYS A 225 -24.22 13.51 -4.42
CA LYS A 225 -24.48 14.33 -3.24
C LYS A 225 -25.93 14.09 -2.83
N HIS A 226 -26.21 14.02 -1.53
CA HIS A 226 -27.54 13.81 -0.98
C HIS A 226 -28.49 15.01 -1.22
N TYR A 227 -28.72 15.39 -2.47
CA TYR A 227 -29.69 16.41 -2.88
C TYR A 227 -31.12 16.06 -2.46
N ARG A 228 -31.40 14.79 -2.14
CA ARG A 228 -32.68 14.37 -1.54
C ARG A 228 -32.97 15.07 -0.21
N LEU A 229 -31.97 15.25 0.66
CA LEU A 229 -32.18 15.87 1.96
C LEU A 229 -32.38 17.39 1.81
N LYS A 230 -31.54 18.06 1.00
CA LYS A 230 -31.69 19.49 0.70
C LYS A 230 -33.00 19.80 -0.04
N GLY A 231 -33.40 18.95 -0.98
CA GLY A 231 -34.68 19.06 -1.69
C GLY A 231 -35.89 18.85 -0.77
N ALA A 232 -35.78 17.95 0.22
CA ALA A 232 -36.81 17.77 1.24
C ALA A 232 -36.98 19.04 2.09
N PHE A 233 -35.89 19.69 2.50
CA PHE A 233 -35.96 20.97 3.25
C PHE A 233 -36.55 22.11 2.43
N ILE A 234 -36.19 22.24 1.15
CA ILE A 234 -36.77 23.24 0.24
C ILE A 234 -38.26 22.98 0.03
N GLY A 235 -38.65 21.72 -0.17
CA GLY A 235 -40.05 21.31 -0.30
C GLY A 235 -40.87 21.58 0.97
N LEU A 236 -40.30 21.33 2.15
CA LEU A 236 -40.93 21.64 3.43
C LEU A 236 -41.14 23.15 3.62
N GLY A 237 -40.13 23.97 3.27
CA GLY A 237 -40.21 25.43 3.34
C GLY A 237 -41.30 26.01 2.43
N PHE A 238 -41.35 25.56 1.17
CA PHE A 238 -42.42 25.97 0.23
C PHE A 238 -43.80 25.47 0.67
N GLY A 239 -43.90 24.24 1.19
CA GLY A 239 -45.15 23.70 1.72
C GLY A 239 -45.70 24.52 2.89
N LEU A 240 -44.84 24.96 3.81
CA LEU A 240 -45.21 25.83 4.94
C LEU A 240 -45.69 27.21 4.47
N LEU A 241 -45.03 27.81 3.48
CA LEU A 241 -45.45 29.10 2.90
C LEU A 241 -46.84 29.01 2.27
N ILE A 242 -47.11 27.95 1.50
CA ILE A 242 -48.44 27.73 0.90
C ILE A 242 -49.50 27.49 1.98
N ALA A 243 -49.18 26.74 3.04
CA ALA A 243 -50.10 26.47 4.14
C ALA A 243 -50.43 27.72 4.98
N LEU A 244 -49.48 28.66 5.11
CA LEU A 244 -49.69 29.92 5.84
C LEU A 244 -50.43 30.98 5.02
N PHE A 245 -50.41 30.88 3.68
CA PHE A 245 -51.04 31.87 2.79
C PHE A 245 -52.53 32.12 3.07
N PRO A 246 -53.40 31.09 3.28
CA PRO A 246 -54.81 31.30 3.62
C PRO A 246 -54.99 31.99 4.99
N LEU A 247 -54.08 31.74 5.93
CA LEU A 247 -54.12 32.26 7.29
C LEU A 247 -53.76 33.75 7.30
N VAL A 248 -52.73 34.12 6.55
CA VAL A 248 -52.32 35.51 6.31
C VAL A 248 -53.42 36.27 5.54
N TRP A 249 -54.02 35.66 4.51
CA TRP A 249 -55.12 36.28 3.77
C TRP A 249 -56.33 36.52 4.70
N ARG A 250 -56.71 35.54 5.52
CA ARG A 250 -57.82 35.69 6.46
C ARG A 250 -57.55 36.75 7.52
N PHE A 251 -56.30 36.85 7.99
CA PHE A 251 -55.87 37.91 8.91
C PHE A 251 -55.96 39.29 8.26
N LEU A 252 -55.43 39.47 7.04
CA LEU A 252 -55.50 40.73 6.30
C LEU A 252 -56.95 41.18 6.06
N LYS A 253 -57.84 40.25 5.70
CA LYS A 253 -59.26 40.54 5.46
C LYS A 253 -60.03 40.94 6.73
N ASN A 254 -59.61 40.42 7.88
CA ASN A 254 -60.18 40.81 9.17
C ASN A 254 -59.60 42.14 9.68
N TYR A 255 -58.33 42.42 9.38
CA TYR A 255 -57.68 43.69 9.70
C TYR A 255 -58.29 44.86 8.92
N GLU A 256 -58.62 44.64 7.65
CA GLU A 256 -59.31 45.61 6.79
C GLU A 256 -60.73 45.92 7.30
N LYS A 257 -61.41 44.93 7.90
CA LYS A 257 -62.75 45.10 8.51
C LYS A 257 -62.75 45.81 9.87
N GLN A 258 -61.62 45.82 10.59
CA GLN A 258 -61.50 46.50 11.89
C GLN A 258 -61.02 47.94 11.77
N ASN A 259 -60.44 48.30 10.61
CA ASN A 259 -59.87 49.61 10.34
C ASN A 259 -60.56 50.36 9.18
N ALA A 260 -61.76 49.89 8.78
CA ALA A 260 -62.69 50.57 7.87
C ALA A 260 -63.95 50.97 8.64
#